data_AF-A0AAX3B9U5-F1
#
_entry.id   AF-A0AAX3B9U5-F1
#
_cell.length_a   1.000
_cell.length_b   1.000
_cell.length_c   1.000
_cell.angle_alpha   90.00
_cell.angle_beta   90.00
_cell.angle_gamma   90.00
#
_symmetry.space_group_name_H-M   'P 1'
#
loop_
_entity.id
_entity.type
_entity.pdbx_description
1 polymer ?
#
loop_
_entity_poly.entity_id
_entity_poly.type
_entity_poly.pdbx_seq_one_letter_code
_entity_poly.pdbx_strand_id
1 'polypeptide(L)'
;MVKVNPANKNRTRKSTKNSLNCQVQIQIPQAKAKEYGHEYNWLKRGKVKHDETLTDRDELEIIRTYQTIVRVIIQYFCLANNLGVLTYLNYLAEDSCLKTLARKWKTSIARVRKKLNRGSTWGISYINKGKTQYEPWDVYSWDKIKKMRKYKGNPDITINRYIFKGRTHLNDRLKAERCENCDKTTPLQIHHIGTIRNAHRHRIMNKSTEVLCKDCHQKVTNQQIHDIKRTRTIRINS
;
A
#
# COMPACT_ATOMS: atom_id res chain seq x y z
N MET A 1 11.83 24.38 -15.08
CA MET A 1 10.56 25.15 -15.20
C MET A 1 9.38 24.18 -15.19
N VAL A 2 8.59 24.16 -14.11
CA VAL A 2 7.36 23.37 -14.02
C VAL A 2 6.31 24.07 -14.89
N LYS A 3 5.90 23.44 -16.00
CA LYS A 3 4.82 23.96 -16.85
C LYS A 3 3.50 23.87 -16.08
N VAL A 4 3.01 25.01 -15.59
CA VAL A 4 1.70 25.12 -14.94
C VAL A 4 0.64 25.20 -16.03
N ASN A 5 -0.09 24.11 -16.26
CA ASN A 5 -1.23 24.13 -17.18
C ASN A 5 -2.41 24.85 -16.49
N PRO A 6 -3.00 25.88 -17.11
CA PRO A 6 -4.16 26.57 -16.55
C PRO A 6 -5.34 25.60 -16.45
N ALA A 7 -5.96 25.55 -15.28
CA ALA A 7 -7.01 24.58 -14.94
C ALA A 7 -8.37 24.82 -15.65
N ASN A 8 -8.48 25.82 -16.52
CA ASN A 8 -9.74 26.17 -17.18
C ASN A 8 -9.54 26.39 -18.69
N LYS A 9 -10.04 25.47 -19.52
CA LYS A 9 -9.97 25.54 -20.99
C LYS A 9 -10.91 26.59 -21.61
N ASN A 10 -11.82 27.19 -20.82
CA ASN A 10 -12.83 28.13 -21.33
C ASN A 10 -12.39 29.61 -21.28
N ARG A 11 -11.14 29.91 -20.92
CA ARG A 11 -10.59 31.27 -21.01
C ARG A 11 -9.86 31.45 -22.34
N THR A 12 -10.38 32.33 -23.19
CA THR A 12 -9.80 32.72 -24.49
C THR A 12 -8.45 33.44 -24.38
N ARG A 13 -8.05 33.89 -23.18
CA ARG A 13 -6.72 34.47 -22.91
C ARG A 13 -5.82 33.49 -22.16
N LYS A 14 -4.66 33.19 -22.73
CA LYS A 14 -3.57 32.41 -22.09
C LYS A 14 -3.04 33.16 -20.86
N SER A 15 -3.63 32.91 -19.69
CA SER A 15 -3.05 33.38 -18.42
C SER A 15 -1.97 32.41 -17.96
N THR A 16 -0.74 32.90 -17.81
CA THR A 16 0.40 32.17 -17.22
C THR A 16 0.40 32.18 -15.69
N LYS A 17 -0.54 32.90 -15.06
CA LYS A 17 -0.66 32.99 -13.60
C LYS A 17 -1.95 32.31 -13.12
N ASN A 18 -1.81 31.37 -12.19
CA ASN A 18 -2.93 30.82 -11.41
C ASN A 18 -3.33 31.85 -10.34
N SER A 19 -3.99 32.92 -10.76
CA SER A 19 -4.54 33.95 -9.87
C SER A 19 -6.06 33.91 -9.87
N LEU A 20 -6.65 33.59 -8.73
CA LEU A 20 -8.01 34.01 -8.38
C LEU A 20 -7.86 35.33 -7.62
N ASN A 21 -8.55 36.38 -8.07
CA ASN A 21 -8.55 37.69 -7.40
C ASN A 21 -7.14 38.28 -7.17
N CYS A 22 -6.26 38.23 -8.18
CA CYS A 22 -4.91 38.81 -8.16
C CYS A 22 -3.91 38.25 -7.12
N GLN A 23 -4.26 37.18 -6.38
CA GLN A 23 -3.33 36.49 -5.49
C GLN A 23 -2.82 35.19 -6.13
N VAL A 24 -1.53 34.89 -5.94
CA VAL A 24 -0.93 33.62 -6.41
C VAL A 24 -1.50 32.48 -5.57
N GLN A 25 -2.10 31.48 -6.23
CA GLN A 25 -2.72 30.35 -5.54
C GLN A 25 -2.27 29.02 -6.13
N ILE A 26 -2.03 28.05 -5.26
CA ILE A 26 -1.74 26.67 -5.66
C ILE A 26 -3.07 26.00 -6.04
N GLN A 27 -3.11 25.46 -7.26
CA GLN A 27 -4.26 24.74 -7.79
C GLN A 27 -3.84 23.38 -8.32
N ILE A 28 -4.65 22.37 -8.01
CA ILE A 28 -4.53 21.00 -8.50
C ILE A 28 -5.17 20.92 -9.88
N PRO A 29 -4.47 20.44 -10.92
CA PRO A 29 -5.10 20.17 -12.21
C PRO A 29 -6.17 19.10 -12.07
N GLN A 30 -7.33 19.28 -12.73
CA GLN A 30 -8.44 18.32 -12.65
C GLN A 30 -8.08 16.92 -13.21
N ALA A 31 -7.10 16.86 -14.12
CA ALA A 31 -6.58 15.60 -14.65
C ALA A 31 -5.82 14.76 -13.60
N LYS A 32 -5.25 15.38 -12.54
CA LYS A 32 -4.41 14.66 -11.57
C LYS A 32 -5.14 13.56 -10.84
N ALA A 33 -6.41 13.74 -10.50
CA ALA A 33 -7.19 12.69 -9.85
C ALA A 33 -7.26 11.40 -10.69
N LYS A 34 -7.41 11.53 -12.02
CA LYS A 34 -7.41 10.39 -12.96
C LYS A 34 -6.01 9.80 -13.14
N GLU A 35 -4.98 10.66 -13.22
CA GLU A 35 -3.58 10.21 -13.35
C GLU A 35 -3.16 9.33 -12.16
N TYR A 36 -3.44 9.75 -10.93
CA TYR A 36 -3.19 8.90 -9.75
C TYR A 36 -4.03 7.62 -9.78
N GLY A 37 -5.28 7.69 -10.22
CA GLY A 37 -6.12 6.50 -10.40
C GLY A 37 -5.50 5.47 -11.35
N HIS A 38 -4.80 5.92 -12.39
CA HIS A 38 -4.05 5.04 -13.29
C HIS A 38 -2.73 4.55 -12.68
N GLU A 39 -1.99 5.42 -11.98
CA GLU A 39 -0.72 5.08 -11.32
C GLU A 39 -0.89 3.97 -10.27
N TYR A 40 -1.93 4.07 -9.43
CA TYR A 40 -2.27 3.06 -8.44
C TYR A 40 -3.10 1.90 -9.00
N ASN A 41 -3.31 1.84 -10.32
CA ASN A 41 -4.06 0.78 -11.01
C ASN A 41 -5.53 0.62 -10.54
N TRP A 42 -6.11 1.64 -9.91
CA TRP A 42 -7.52 1.67 -9.52
C TRP A 42 -8.44 1.91 -10.71
N LEU A 43 -7.94 2.58 -11.75
CA LEU A 43 -8.70 2.94 -12.95
C LEU A 43 -8.08 2.30 -14.20
N LYS A 44 -8.85 1.47 -14.90
CA LYS A 44 -8.46 0.85 -16.18
C LYS A 44 -9.56 1.01 -17.21
N ARG A 45 -9.24 1.58 -18.39
CA ARG A 45 -10.21 1.85 -19.47
C ARG A 45 -11.46 2.62 -18.98
N GLY A 46 -11.27 3.59 -18.09
CA GLY A 46 -12.36 4.39 -17.50
C GLY A 46 -13.24 3.67 -16.47
N LYS A 47 -12.96 2.40 -16.16
CA LYS A 47 -13.69 1.63 -15.13
C LYS A 47 -12.80 1.41 -13.91
N VAL A 48 -13.41 1.48 -12.73
CA VAL A 48 -12.70 1.19 -11.47
C VAL A 48 -12.51 -0.32 -11.35
N LYS A 49 -11.29 -0.77 -11.05
CA LYS A 49 -10.88 -2.17 -10.91
C LYS A 49 -10.48 -2.45 -9.45
N HIS A 50 -10.53 -3.71 -9.03
CA HIS A 50 -9.87 -4.15 -7.79
C HIS A 50 -8.34 -4.17 -7.97
N ASP A 51 -7.61 -4.04 -6.87
CA ASP A 51 -6.17 -4.25 -6.85
C ASP A 51 -5.87 -5.75 -6.64
N GLU A 52 -5.26 -6.37 -7.64
CA GLU A 52 -4.88 -7.78 -7.61
C GLU A 52 -3.80 -8.06 -6.55
N THR A 53 -2.89 -7.11 -6.31
CA THR A 53 -1.74 -7.28 -5.41
C THR A 53 -2.12 -7.23 -3.94
N LEU A 54 -3.24 -6.57 -3.62
CA LEU A 54 -3.76 -6.44 -2.26
C LEU A 54 -4.75 -7.54 -1.90
N THR A 55 -5.26 -8.32 -2.86
CA THR A 55 -6.32 -9.31 -2.61
C THR A 55 -5.91 -10.37 -1.58
N ASP A 56 -4.62 -10.73 -1.53
CA ASP A 56 -4.09 -11.79 -0.67
C ASP A 56 -3.80 -11.35 0.77
N ARG A 57 -3.92 -10.05 1.08
CA ARG A 57 -3.60 -9.50 2.41
C ARG A 57 -4.78 -9.52 3.35
N ASP A 58 -4.52 -9.34 4.64
CA ASP A 58 -5.55 -9.16 5.66
C ASP A 58 -6.48 -8.00 5.35
N GLU A 59 -7.77 -8.14 5.63
CA GLU A 59 -8.80 -7.14 5.30
C GLU A 59 -8.48 -5.77 5.92
N LEU A 60 -7.97 -5.79 7.15
CA LEU A 60 -7.56 -4.59 7.87
C LEU A 60 -6.37 -3.91 7.18
N GLU A 61 -5.39 -4.68 6.72
CA GLU A 61 -4.23 -4.16 6.02
C GLU A 61 -4.60 -3.58 4.65
N ILE A 62 -5.54 -4.22 3.93
CA ILE A 62 -6.07 -3.70 2.66
C ILE A 62 -6.63 -2.30 2.90
N ILE A 63 -7.58 -2.16 3.82
CA ILE A 63 -8.25 -0.87 4.10
C ILE A 63 -7.23 0.20 4.52
N ARG A 64 -6.33 -0.13 5.44
CA ARG A 64 -5.29 0.81 5.92
C ARG A 64 -4.34 1.25 4.82
N THR A 65 -3.99 0.34 3.90
CA THR A 65 -3.12 0.69 2.76
C THR A 65 -3.81 1.73 1.89
N TYR A 66 -5.07 1.51 1.52
CA TYR A 66 -5.85 2.48 0.74
C TYR A 66 -6.01 3.82 1.47
N GLN A 67 -6.40 3.80 2.75
CA GLN A 67 -6.56 5.00 3.56
C GLN A 67 -5.25 5.79 3.65
N THR A 68 -4.12 5.10 3.84
CA THR A 68 -2.80 5.74 3.94
C THR A 68 -2.42 6.40 2.63
N ILE A 69 -2.63 5.74 1.49
CA ILE A 69 -2.34 6.33 0.17
C ILE A 69 -3.18 7.59 -0.06
N VAL A 70 -4.49 7.52 0.18
CA VAL A 70 -5.38 8.68 0.02
C VAL A 70 -4.98 9.80 0.97
N ARG A 71 -4.67 9.48 2.22
CA ARG A 71 -4.23 10.45 3.24
C ARG A 71 -2.97 11.17 2.80
N VAL A 72 -1.99 10.44 2.26
CA VAL A 72 -0.73 11.02 1.77
C VAL A 72 -0.99 11.98 0.62
N ILE A 73 -1.82 11.60 -0.35
CA ILE A 73 -2.15 12.47 -1.49
C ILE A 73 -2.85 13.74 -1.01
N ILE A 74 -3.82 13.60 -0.11
CA ILE A 74 -4.55 14.75 0.45
C ILE A 74 -3.62 15.64 1.28
N GLN A 75 -2.72 15.06 2.07
CA GLN A 75 -1.72 15.80 2.84
C GLN A 75 -0.78 16.58 1.91
N TYR A 76 -0.32 15.97 0.83
CA TYR A 76 0.54 16.62 -0.16
C TYR A 76 -0.14 17.83 -0.80
N PHE A 77 -1.42 17.71 -1.14
CA PHE A 77 -2.19 18.78 -1.77
C PHE A 77 -2.95 19.68 -0.79
N CYS A 78 -2.79 19.52 0.53
CA CYS A 78 -3.64 20.19 1.51
C CYS A 78 -3.60 21.73 1.44
N LEU A 79 -2.50 22.31 0.94
CA LEU A 79 -2.30 23.74 0.74
C LEU A 79 -2.99 24.30 -0.51
N ALA A 80 -3.48 23.44 -1.42
CA ALA A 80 -4.20 23.89 -2.59
C ALA A 80 -5.59 24.44 -2.24
N ASN A 81 -6.08 25.37 -3.06
CA ASN A 81 -7.39 25.98 -2.84
C ASN A 81 -8.55 25.17 -3.41
N ASN A 82 -8.31 24.36 -4.45
CA ASN A 82 -9.32 23.56 -5.12
C ASN A 82 -9.28 22.07 -4.69
N LEU A 83 -9.33 21.83 -3.38
CA LEU A 83 -9.32 20.47 -2.81
C LEU A 83 -10.51 19.60 -3.24
N GLY A 84 -11.59 20.22 -3.73
CA GLY A 84 -12.74 19.51 -4.30
C GLY A 84 -12.36 18.53 -5.41
N VAL A 85 -11.26 18.74 -6.13
CA VAL A 85 -10.74 17.81 -7.16
C VAL A 85 -10.39 16.43 -6.57
N LEU A 86 -9.96 16.37 -5.30
CA LEU A 86 -9.55 15.13 -4.64
C LEU A 86 -10.75 14.29 -4.16
N THR A 87 -11.96 14.85 -4.12
CA THR A 87 -13.16 14.07 -3.77
C THR A 87 -13.38 12.92 -4.76
N TYR A 88 -13.12 13.17 -6.05
CA TYR A 88 -13.18 12.14 -7.09
C TYR A 88 -12.10 11.06 -6.89
N LEU A 89 -10.90 11.44 -6.45
CA LEU A 89 -9.83 10.48 -6.13
C LEU A 89 -10.22 9.60 -4.95
N ASN A 90 -10.82 10.18 -3.90
CA ASN A 90 -11.30 9.42 -2.75
C ASN A 90 -12.37 8.40 -3.16
N TYR A 91 -13.31 8.81 -4.04
CA TYR A 91 -14.31 7.91 -4.63
C TYR A 91 -13.67 6.74 -5.39
N LEU A 92 -12.65 7.01 -6.23
CA LEU A 92 -11.93 5.96 -6.96
C LEU A 92 -11.26 4.96 -6.01
N ALA A 93 -10.60 5.46 -4.96
CA ALA A 93 -9.93 4.63 -3.96
C ALA A 93 -10.92 3.79 -3.15
N GLU A 94 -12.03 4.38 -2.71
CA GLU A 94 -13.11 3.72 -1.97
C GLU A 94 -13.73 2.58 -2.79
N ASP A 95 -14.11 2.85 -4.05
CA ASP A 95 -14.73 1.85 -4.90
C ASP A 95 -13.75 0.72 -5.28
N SER A 96 -12.47 1.04 -5.52
CA SER A 96 -11.40 0.05 -5.73
C SER A 96 -11.17 -0.83 -4.49
N CYS A 97 -11.15 -0.23 -3.30
CA CYS A 97 -11.01 -0.94 -2.04
C CYS A 97 -12.17 -1.93 -1.82
N LEU A 98 -13.41 -1.47 -1.99
CA LEU A 98 -14.60 -2.32 -1.87
C LEU A 98 -14.62 -3.47 -2.89
N LYS A 99 -14.17 -3.21 -4.13
CA LYS A 99 -14.00 -4.26 -5.15
C LYS A 99 -12.95 -5.29 -4.76
N THR A 100 -11.86 -4.85 -4.13
CA THR A 100 -10.79 -5.72 -3.64
C THR A 100 -11.32 -6.64 -2.53
N LEU A 101 -12.08 -6.10 -1.59
CA LEU A 101 -12.72 -6.88 -0.53
C LEU A 101 -13.79 -7.84 -1.08
N ALA A 102 -14.60 -7.38 -2.03
CA ALA A 102 -15.60 -8.21 -2.70
C ALA A 102 -14.95 -9.44 -3.38
N ARG A 103 -13.82 -9.23 -4.06
CA ARG A 103 -13.03 -10.31 -4.66
C ARG A 103 -12.48 -11.27 -3.61
N LYS A 104 -11.88 -10.77 -2.52
CA LYS A 104 -11.36 -11.60 -1.42
C LYS A 104 -12.45 -12.49 -0.82
N TRP A 105 -13.62 -11.93 -0.53
CA TRP A 105 -14.74 -12.66 0.04
C TRP A 105 -15.56 -13.47 -0.98
N LYS A 106 -15.22 -13.39 -2.27
CA LYS A 106 -16.01 -14.01 -3.37
C LYS A 106 -17.49 -13.58 -3.33
N THR A 107 -17.75 -12.31 -3.06
CA THR A 107 -19.09 -11.72 -2.96
C THR A 107 -19.26 -10.48 -3.83
N SER A 108 -20.46 -9.90 -3.87
CA SER A 108 -20.73 -8.64 -4.55
C SER A 108 -20.42 -7.43 -3.65
N ILE A 109 -20.10 -6.29 -4.27
CA ILE A 109 -19.85 -5.01 -3.56
C ILE A 109 -21.04 -4.63 -2.66
N ALA A 110 -22.27 -4.89 -3.10
CA ALA A 110 -23.48 -4.60 -2.32
C ALA A 110 -23.51 -5.37 -0.98
N ARG A 111 -23.13 -6.66 -1.00
CA ARG A 111 -23.03 -7.48 0.21
C ARG A 111 -21.91 -6.99 1.13
N VAL A 112 -20.76 -6.60 0.55
CA VAL A 112 -19.63 -6.04 1.30
C VAL A 112 -20.03 -4.74 1.99
N ARG A 113 -20.66 -3.80 1.27
CA ARG A 113 -21.17 -2.55 1.84
C ARG A 113 -22.16 -2.82 2.96
N LYS A 114 -23.13 -3.72 2.77
CA LYS A 114 -24.11 -4.06 3.81
C LYS A 114 -23.43 -4.62 5.07
N LYS A 115 -22.40 -5.45 4.92
CA LYS A 115 -21.65 -6.04 6.04
C LYS A 115 -20.79 -5.03 6.79
N LEU A 116 -20.19 -4.07 6.07
CA LEU A 116 -19.30 -3.05 6.65
C LEU A 116 -20.03 -1.76 7.07
N ASN A 117 -21.30 -1.61 6.72
CA ASN A 117 -22.09 -0.43 7.01
C ASN A 117 -22.38 -0.32 8.51
N ARG A 118 -22.04 0.82 9.12
CA ARG A 118 -22.38 1.16 10.51
C ARG A 118 -22.97 2.58 10.56
N GLY A 119 -24.15 2.71 9.95
CA GLY A 119 -24.94 3.94 9.99
C GLY A 119 -24.39 5.02 9.08
N SER A 120 -23.59 5.94 9.63
CA SER A 120 -23.11 7.14 8.90
C SER A 120 -21.93 6.85 7.98
N THR A 121 -21.12 5.83 8.29
CA THR A 121 -19.96 5.43 7.48
C THR A 121 -19.82 3.91 7.44
N TRP A 122 -19.03 3.41 6.48
CA TRP A 122 -18.60 2.02 6.47
C TRP A 122 -17.22 1.90 7.12
N GLY A 123 -16.91 0.73 7.66
CA GLY A 123 -15.63 0.49 8.31
C GLY A 123 -15.48 -0.93 8.79
N ILE A 124 -14.27 -1.27 9.26
CA ILE A 124 -13.95 -2.63 9.69
C ILE A 124 -13.79 -2.69 11.21
N SER A 125 -14.35 -3.74 11.81
CA SER A 125 -14.08 -4.09 13.21
C SER A 125 -12.86 -5.00 13.28
N TYR A 126 -11.93 -4.71 14.18
CA TYR A 126 -10.78 -5.57 14.44
C TYR A 126 -10.54 -5.69 15.95
N ILE A 127 -9.94 -6.80 16.38
CA ILE A 127 -9.63 -7.03 17.79
C ILE A 127 -8.22 -6.51 18.04
N ASN A 128 -8.08 -5.60 19.01
CA ASN A 128 -6.79 -5.08 19.44
C ASN A 128 -6.66 -5.28 20.94
N LYS A 129 -5.67 -6.08 21.38
CA LYS A 129 -5.43 -6.39 22.80
C LYS A 129 -6.71 -6.79 23.56
N GLY A 130 -7.52 -7.68 22.94
CA GLY A 130 -8.78 -8.17 23.52
C GLY A 130 -9.97 -7.21 23.44
N LYS A 131 -9.81 -5.99 22.92
CA LYS A 131 -10.91 -5.03 22.72
C LYS A 131 -11.29 -4.93 21.25
N THR A 132 -12.58 -5.02 20.95
CA THR A 132 -13.10 -4.78 19.60
C THR A 132 -13.02 -3.29 19.29
N GLN A 133 -12.10 -2.92 18.41
CA GLN A 133 -11.96 -1.56 17.88
C GLN A 133 -12.62 -1.47 16.51
N TYR A 134 -12.97 -0.24 16.12
CA TYR A 134 -13.61 0.04 14.85
C TYR A 134 -12.85 1.13 14.11
N GLU A 135 -12.51 0.84 12.86
CA GLU A 135 -11.83 1.78 11.97
C GLU A 135 -12.80 2.18 10.86
N PRO A 136 -13.42 3.38 10.94
CA PRO A 136 -14.27 3.88 9.87
C PRO A 136 -13.42 4.25 8.65
N TRP A 137 -14.04 4.24 7.47
CA TRP A 137 -13.45 4.86 6.30
C TRP A 137 -13.28 6.36 6.53
N ASP A 138 -12.10 6.88 6.16
CA ASP A 138 -11.74 8.25 6.47
C ASP A 138 -12.52 9.23 5.58
N VAL A 139 -13.52 9.89 6.18
CA VAL A 139 -14.15 11.07 5.57
C VAL A 139 -13.28 12.28 5.89
N TYR A 140 -12.77 12.95 4.85
CA TYR A 140 -11.93 14.13 4.96
C TYR A 140 -12.79 15.40 5.08
N SER A 141 -13.25 15.67 6.31
CA SER A 141 -13.94 16.93 6.61
C SER A 141 -12.97 18.13 6.54
N TRP A 142 -13.53 19.32 6.33
CA TRP A 142 -12.74 20.57 6.32
C TRP A 142 -11.91 20.76 7.58
N ASP A 143 -12.38 20.31 8.74
CA ASP A 143 -11.63 20.41 9.99
C ASP A 143 -10.41 19.49 10.03
N LYS A 144 -10.50 18.27 9.49
CA LYS A 144 -9.32 17.39 9.32
C LYS A 144 -8.29 18.04 8.40
N ILE A 145 -8.73 18.65 7.30
CA ILE A 145 -7.85 19.34 6.34
C ILE A 145 -7.17 20.56 7.01
N LYS A 146 -7.91 21.36 7.80
CA LYS A 146 -7.32 22.47 8.56
C LYS A 146 -6.22 22.00 9.52
N LYS A 147 -6.43 20.86 10.20
CA LYS A 147 -5.39 20.25 11.05
C LYS A 147 -4.17 19.82 10.25
N MET A 148 -4.36 19.21 9.07
CA MET A 148 -3.27 18.83 8.16
C MET A 148 -2.44 20.01 7.68
N ARG A 149 -3.08 21.17 7.40
CA ARG A 149 -2.38 22.41 7.01
C ARG A 149 -1.51 23.01 8.11
N LYS A 150 -1.87 22.78 9.38
CA LYS A 150 -1.13 23.27 10.55
C LYS A 150 0.06 22.39 10.92
N TYR A 151 0.24 21.25 10.24
CA TYR A 151 1.33 20.33 10.51
C TYR A 151 2.68 20.97 10.12
N LYS A 152 3.58 21.13 11.10
CA LYS A 152 4.90 21.77 10.94
C LYS A 152 6.05 20.80 10.62
N GLY A 153 5.76 19.50 10.45
CA GLY A 153 6.77 18.51 10.08
C GLY A 153 7.09 18.55 8.58
N ASN A 154 8.20 17.92 8.19
CA ASN A 154 8.62 17.86 6.79
C ASN A 154 7.54 17.13 5.94
N PRO A 155 6.93 17.77 4.92
CA PRO A 155 5.93 17.13 4.06
C PRO A 155 6.52 16.06 3.14
N ASP A 156 7.85 16.06 2.93
CA ASP A 156 8.54 15.12 2.04
C ASP A 156 8.93 13.79 2.71
N ILE A 157 8.36 13.48 3.89
CA ILE A 157 8.51 12.16 4.50
C ILE A 157 7.77 11.14 3.64
N THR A 158 8.47 10.56 2.66
CA THR A 158 7.97 9.44 1.89
C THR A 158 7.79 8.25 2.81
N ILE A 159 6.55 7.80 3.02
CA ILE A 159 6.29 6.57 3.76
C ILE A 159 7.03 5.43 3.06
N ASN A 160 7.76 4.64 3.83
CA ASN A 160 8.45 3.48 3.33
C ASN A 160 7.43 2.51 2.67
N ARG A 161 7.38 2.52 1.33
CA ARG A 161 6.48 1.67 0.53
C ARG A 161 6.75 0.16 0.78
N TYR A 162 7.90 -0.19 1.36
CA TYR A 162 8.21 -1.56 1.77
C TYR A 162 7.41 -2.03 3.00
N ILE A 163 6.90 -1.13 3.85
CA ILE A 163 6.01 -1.51 4.97
C ILE A 163 4.77 -2.22 4.42
N PHE A 164 4.25 -1.74 3.30
CA PHE A 164 3.14 -2.34 2.56
C PHE A 164 3.62 -3.31 1.46
N LYS A 165 4.84 -3.83 1.49
CA LYS A 165 5.26 -4.95 0.62
C LYS A 165 5.59 -6.22 1.41
N GLY A 166 5.45 -6.19 2.73
CA GLY A 166 5.51 -7.40 3.53
C GLY A 166 4.46 -8.39 3.04
N ARG A 167 4.87 -9.61 2.68
CA ARG A 167 3.94 -10.71 2.43
C ARG A 167 3.40 -11.16 3.79
N THR A 168 2.09 -11.05 3.99
CA THR A 168 1.34 -11.54 5.16
C THR A 168 1.69 -12.98 5.52
N HIS A 169 1.99 -13.81 4.50
CA HIS A 169 2.43 -15.19 4.68
C HIS A 169 3.51 -15.37 5.75
N LEU A 170 4.49 -14.47 5.89
CA LEU A 170 5.56 -14.67 6.89
C LEU A 170 5.04 -14.55 8.33
N ASN A 171 4.22 -13.55 8.60
CA ASN A 171 3.62 -13.38 9.92
C ASN A 171 2.64 -14.51 10.23
N ASP A 172 1.88 -14.98 9.23
CA ASP A 172 0.95 -16.10 9.41
C ASP A 172 1.69 -17.43 9.63
N ARG A 173 2.84 -17.64 8.98
CA ARG A 173 3.71 -18.80 9.21
C ARG A 173 4.37 -18.78 10.59
N LEU A 174 4.76 -17.60 11.08
CA LEU A 174 5.27 -17.45 12.46
C LEU A 174 4.17 -17.68 13.51
N LYS A 175 2.96 -17.16 13.28
CA LYS A 175 1.79 -17.40 14.15
C LYS A 175 1.38 -18.87 14.22
N ALA A 176 1.70 -19.67 13.20
CA ALA A 176 1.41 -21.09 13.19
C ALA A 176 2.25 -21.89 14.21
N GLU A 177 3.30 -21.29 14.77
CA GLU A 177 4.21 -21.86 15.78
C GLU A 177 4.80 -23.24 15.41
N ARG A 178 4.77 -23.61 14.13
CA ARG A 178 5.31 -24.88 13.63
C ARG A 178 6.46 -24.64 12.67
N CYS A 179 7.51 -25.46 12.82
CA CYS A 179 8.63 -25.50 11.88
C CYS A 179 8.19 -26.14 10.55
N GLU A 180 8.48 -25.53 9.41
CA GLU A 180 8.03 -26.07 8.10
C GLU A 180 8.78 -27.33 7.65
N ASN A 181 9.93 -27.62 8.27
CA ASN A 181 10.74 -28.78 7.91
C ASN A 181 10.56 -29.97 8.86
N CYS A 182 10.11 -29.75 10.09
CA CYS A 182 10.01 -30.81 11.09
C CYS A 182 8.79 -30.73 12.01
N ASP A 183 7.88 -29.77 11.75
CA ASP A 183 6.61 -29.55 12.45
C ASP A 183 6.69 -29.34 13.97
N LYS A 184 7.88 -29.20 14.55
CA LYS A 184 8.07 -28.98 15.99
C LYS A 184 7.66 -27.58 16.42
N THR A 185 6.92 -27.51 17.54
CA THR A 185 6.54 -26.29 18.25
C THR A 185 7.69 -25.82 19.15
N THR A 186 8.62 -25.04 18.59
CA THR A 186 9.83 -24.54 19.25
C THR A 186 10.05 -23.08 18.85
N PRO A 187 10.89 -22.28 19.54
CA PRO A 187 11.16 -20.91 19.10
C PRO A 187 11.68 -20.88 17.65
N LEU A 188 10.87 -20.30 16.77
CA LEU A 188 11.10 -20.26 15.33
C LEU A 188 11.96 -19.06 14.93
N GLN A 189 12.75 -19.25 13.88
CA GLN A 189 13.60 -18.24 13.26
C GLN A 189 13.32 -18.18 11.76
N ILE A 190 13.42 -16.97 11.20
CA ILE A 190 13.25 -16.75 9.76
C ILE A 190 14.56 -17.10 9.06
N HIS A 191 14.51 -18.06 8.14
CA HIS A 191 15.60 -18.40 7.25
C HIS A 191 15.35 -17.79 5.86
N HIS A 192 16.37 -17.19 5.25
CA HIS A 192 16.29 -16.70 3.88
C HIS A 192 16.88 -17.74 2.92
N ILE A 193 16.04 -18.27 2.02
CA ILE A 193 16.48 -19.18 0.97
C ILE A 193 17.19 -18.37 -0.11
N GLY A 194 18.45 -18.69 -0.34
CA GLY A 194 19.28 -18.09 -1.38
C GLY A 194 20.22 -17.00 -0.85
N THR A 195 21.51 -17.23 -1.04
CA THR A 195 22.56 -16.26 -0.73
C THR A 195 22.70 -15.23 -1.85
N ILE A 196 23.17 -14.02 -1.51
CA ILE A 196 23.39 -12.89 -2.43
C ILE A 196 24.21 -13.33 -3.66
N ARG A 197 25.11 -14.30 -3.46
CA ARG A 197 26.04 -14.79 -4.47
C ARG A 197 25.41 -15.70 -5.54
N ASN A 198 24.29 -16.36 -5.23
CA ASN A 198 23.58 -17.28 -6.14
C ASN A 198 22.35 -16.63 -6.81
N ALA A 199 22.10 -15.34 -6.56
CA ALA A 199 20.93 -14.64 -7.09
C ALA A 199 21.31 -13.79 -8.32
N HIS A 200 20.66 -14.04 -9.47
CA HIS A 200 20.63 -13.06 -10.56
C HIS A 200 20.04 -11.73 -10.05
N ARG A 201 20.47 -10.58 -10.60
CA ARG A 201 20.09 -9.21 -10.18
C ARG A 201 18.59 -9.04 -9.85
N HIS A 202 17.69 -9.75 -10.54
CA HIS A 202 16.24 -9.70 -10.32
C HIS A 202 15.70 -10.52 -9.12
N ARG A 203 16.46 -11.49 -8.58
CA ARG A 203 16.06 -12.34 -7.43
C ARG A 203 16.44 -11.76 -6.06
N ILE A 204 17.27 -10.71 -6.01
CA ILE A 204 17.70 -10.07 -4.75
C ILE A 204 16.50 -9.46 -4.00
N MET A 205 15.50 -8.96 -4.74
CA MET A 205 14.31 -8.32 -4.19
C MET A 205 13.23 -9.32 -3.72
N ASN A 206 13.29 -10.58 -4.17
CA ASN A 206 12.29 -11.61 -3.91
C ASN A 206 12.94 -12.85 -3.28
N LYS A 207 13.66 -12.68 -2.16
CA LYS A 207 14.18 -13.83 -1.41
C LYS A 207 13.00 -14.60 -0.81
N SER A 208 12.91 -15.88 -1.11
CA SER A 208 11.99 -16.78 -0.45
C SER A 208 12.43 -16.92 1.02
N THR A 209 11.48 -16.83 1.95
CA THR A 209 11.73 -17.04 3.39
C THR A 209 11.11 -18.35 3.82
N GLU A 210 11.75 -19.04 4.76
CA GLU A 210 11.25 -20.23 5.45
C GLU A 210 11.26 -19.99 6.96
N VAL A 211 10.33 -20.62 7.67
CA VAL A 211 10.21 -20.52 9.13
C VAL A 211 10.68 -21.85 9.73
N LEU A 212 11.82 -21.81 10.43
CA LEU A 212 12.52 -23.00 10.90
C LEU A 212 12.78 -22.96 12.40
N CYS A 213 12.82 -24.11 13.05
CA CYS A 213 13.42 -24.23 14.39
C CYS A 213 14.94 -24.05 14.33
N LYS A 214 15.59 -23.78 15.48
CA LYS A 214 17.05 -23.58 15.55
C LYS A 214 17.85 -24.71 14.91
N ASP A 215 17.46 -25.96 15.14
CA ASP A 215 18.17 -27.14 14.61
C ASP A 215 18.06 -27.23 13.08
N CYS A 216 16.87 -26.99 12.54
CA CYS A 216 16.67 -27.00 11.08
C CYS A 216 17.35 -25.80 10.44
N HIS A 217 17.33 -24.64 11.10
CA HIS A 217 18.04 -23.45 10.62
C HIS A 217 19.55 -23.70 10.49
N GLN A 218 20.18 -24.34 11.48
CA GLN A 218 21.59 -24.70 11.42
C GLN A 218 21.88 -25.71 10.29
N LYS A 219 21.06 -26.76 10.14
CA LYS A 219 21.23 -27.76 9.07
C LYS A 219 21.15 -27.14 7.68
N VAL A 220 20.12 -26.33 7.41
CA VAL A 220 19.93 -25.68 6.10
C VAL A 220 21.06 -24.68 5.84
N THR A 221 21.48 -23.90 6.84
CA THR A 221 22.61 -22.96 6.70
C THR A 221 23.91 -23.70 6.37
N ASN A 222 24.21 -24.81 7.06
CA ASN A 222 25.40 -25.61 6.81
C ASN A 222 25.39 -26.24 5.40
N GLN A 223 24.23 -26.73 4.96
CA GLN A 223 24.05 -27.26 3.62
C GLN A 223 24.32 -26.18 2.55
N GLN A 224 23.77 -24.98 2.73
CA GLN A 224 24.02 -23.85 1.84
C GLN A 224 25.50 -23.46 1.80
N ILE A 225 26.20 -23.46 2.94
CA ILE A 225 27.64 -23.17 3.00
C ILE A 225 28.42 -24.23 2.22
N HIS A 226 28.06 -25.51 2.37
CA HIS A 226 28.68 -26.61 1.63
C HIS A 226 28.49 -26.47 0.12
N ASP A 227 27.27 -26.16 -0.33
CA ASP A 227 26.95 -25.98 -1.75
C ASP A 227 27.68 -24.77 -2.37
N ILE A 228 27.87 -23.68 -1.60
CA ILE A 228 28.67 -22.52 -2.01
C ILE A 228 30.16 -22.87 -2.15
N LYS A 229 30.69 -23.72 -1.25
CA LYS A 229 32.07 -24.19 -1.35
C LYS A 229 32.26 -25.07 -2.59
N ARG A 230 31.33 -25.99 -2.86
CA ARG A 230 31.35 -26.88 -4.04
C ARG A 230 31.27 -26.12 -5.37
N THR A 231 30.42 -25.11 -5.44
CA THR A 231 30.30 -24.26 -6.65
C THR A 231 31.53 -23.35 -6.86
N ARG A 232 32.24 -22.98 -5.80
CA ARG A 232 33.54 -22.27 -5.90
C ARG A 232 34.61 -23.15 -6.53
N THR A 233 34.76 -24.40 -6.08
CA THR A 233 35.77 -25.32 -6.64
C THR A 233 35.53 -25.63 -8.11
N ILE A 234 34.27 -25.81 -8.52
CA ILE A 234 33.94 -26.07 -9.93
C ILE A 234 34.33 -24.89 -10.83
N ARG A 235 34.11 -23.64 -10.40
CA ARG A 235 34.48 -22.43 -11.18
C ARG A 235 35.98 -22.15 -11.25
N ILE A 236 36.78 -22.72 -10.35
CA ILE A 236 38.24 -22.56 -10.35
C ILE A 236 38.89 -23.60 -11.28
N ASN A 237 38.23 -24.74 -11.48
CA ASN A 237 38.71 -25.85 -12.30
C ASN A 237 38.17 -25.81 -13.76
N SER A 238 37.51 -24.71 -14.16
CA SER A 238 36.95 -24.45 -15.49
C SER A 238 37.49 -23.16 -16.07
#